data_AF-A0A0F9SK86-F1
#
_entry.id   AF-A0A0F9SK86-F1
#
_cell.length_a   1.000
_cell.length_b   1.000
_cell.length_c   1.000
_cell.angle_alpha   90.00
_cell.angle_beta   90.00
_cell.angle_gamma   90.00
#
_symmetry.space_group_name_H-M   'P 1'
#
loop_
_entity.id
_entity.type
_entity.pdbx_description
1 polymer ?
#
loop_
_entity_poly.entity_id
_entity_poly.type
_entity_poly.pdbx_seq_one_letter_code
_entity_poly.pdbx_strand_id
1 'polypeptide(L)'
;SHTVSFEVKMDPRVLKEGITKEDILAQVELALKVRDTVNSARRAGGQVKKALEEKSAEEGVLSDIKKNLISDKGIYTQPMIIDQLGYLYSNLIGADQIPGQDAYHRYEELNKALNEQIERLTRILQK
;
A
#
# COMPACT_ATOMS: atom_id res chain seq x y z
N SER A 1 -4.75 28.58 -21.34
CA SER A 1 -5.38 27.27 -21.06
C SER A 1 -6.69 27.50 -20.35
N HIS A 2 -7.83 27.17 -20.97
CA HIS A 2 -9.13 27.28 -20.32
C HIS A 2 -9.45 25.94 -19.64
N THR A 3 -9.49 25.92 -18.32
CA THR A 3 -9.97 24.78 -17.54
C THR A 3 -11.49 24.89 -17.46
N VAL A 4 -12.20 23.86 -17.89
CA VAL A 4 -13.66 23.79 -17.83
C VAL A 4 -14.04 22.97 -16.59
N SER A 5 -14.97 23.47 -15.77
CA SER A 5 -15.51 22.71 -14.65
C SER A 5 -16.38 21.57 -15.18
N PHE A 6 -16.12 20.34 -14.75
CA PHE A 6 -16.98 19.20 -15.01
C PHE A 6 -17.67 18.79 -13.70
N GLU A 7 -18.96 18.52 -13.78
CA GLU A 7 -19.76 18.05 -12.67
C GLU A 7 -19.76 16.51 -12.67
N VAL A 8 -19.11 15.92 -11.68
CA VAL A 8 -19.14 14.46 -11.46
C VAL A 8 -20.56 14.06 -11.07
N LYS A 9 -21.28 13.38 -11.97
CA LYS A 9 -22.59 12.79 -11.67
C LYS A 9 -22.41 11.35 -11.23
N MET A 10 -23.00 10.99 -10.09
CA MET A 10 -23.04 9.61 -9.60
C MET A 10 -23.86 8.72 -10.53
N ASP A 11 -23.46 7.46 -10.71
CA ASP A 11 -24.26 6.49 -11.45
C ASP A 11 -25.54 6.18 -10.64
N PRO A 12 -26.74 6.31 -11.25
CA PRO A 12 -28.02 6.14 -10.57
C PRO A 12 -28.27 4.71 -10.03
N ARG A 13 -27.48 3.71 -10.43
CA ARG A 13 -27.53 2.35 -9.87
C ARG A 13 -26.94 2.28 -8.46
N VAL A 14 -25.90 3.06 -8.21
CA VAL A 14 -25.13 3.13 -6.96
C VAL A 14 -25.97 3.81 -5.86
N LEU A 15 -26.77 4.82 -6.25
CA LEU A 15 -27.77 5.47 -5.39
C LEU A 15 -28.91 4.52 -4.97
N LYS A 16 -29.28 3.55 -5.81
CA LYS A 16 -30.30 2.53 -5.49
C LYS A 16 -29.83 1.51 -4.45
N GLU A 17 -28.52 1.39 -4.25
CA GLU A 17 -27.89 0.48 -3.29
C GLU A 17 -27.55 1.16 -1.95
N GLY A 18 -27.92 2.44 -1.77
CA GLY A 18 -27.72 3.18 -0.53
C GLY A 18 -26.32 3.76 -0.35
N ILE A 19 -25.47 3.72 -1.39
CA ILE A 19 -24.12 4.28 -1.39
C ILE A 19 -24.21 5.81 -1.52
N THR A 20 -23.63 6.50 -0.56
CA THR A 20 -23.62 7.96 -0.52
C THR A 20 -22.42 8.54 -1.26
N LYS A 21 -22.47 9.84 -1.57
CA LYS A 21 -21.32 10.55 -2.16
C LYS A 21 -20.13 10.54 -1.20
N GLU A 22 -20.41 10.61 0.10
CA GLU A 22 -19.44 10.58 1.19
C GLU A 22 -18.68 9.26 1.21
N ASP A 23 -19.35 8.12 0.96
CA ASP A 23 -18.71 6.80 0.88
C ASP A 23 -17.72 6.73 -0.29
N ILE A 24 -18.11 7.28 -1.45
CA ILE A 24 -17.24 7.33 -2.64
C ILE A 24 -16.02 8.20 -2.37
N LEU A 25 -16.20 9.36 -1.74
CA LEU A 25 -15.08 10.23 -1.37
C LEU A 25 -14.13 9.53 -0.39
N ALA A 26 -14.68 8.86 0.63
CA ALA A 26 -13.90 8.11 1.60
C ALA A 26 -13.10 6.96 0.95
N GLN A 27 -13.70 6.24 0.00
CA GLN A 27 -13.03 5.23 -0.80
C GLN A 27 -11.87 5.80 -1.61
N VAL A 28 -12.09 6.93 -2.30
CA VAL A 28 -11.04 7.60 -3.08
C VAL A 28 -9.89 8.06 -2.18
N GLU A 29 -10.20 8.63 -1.02
CA GLU A 29 -9.18 9.04 -0.05
C GLU A 29 -8.34 7.85 0.45
N LEU A 30 -8.99 6.74 0.82
CA LEU A 30 -8.29 5.53 1.23
C LEU A 30 -7.43 4.98 0.09
N ALA A 31 -7.95 4.91 -1.13
CA ALA A 31 -7.20 4.45 -2.30
C ALA A 31 -5.94 5.28 -2.56
N LEU A 32 -6.02 6.61 -2.43
CA LEU A 32 -4.88 7.51 -2.56
C LEU A 32 -3.84 7.27 -1.46
N LYS A 33 -4.27 7.11 -0.20
CA LYS A 33 -3.38 6.76 0.91
C LYS A 33 -2.67 5.43 0.65
N VAL A 34 -3.40 4.38 0.27
CA VAL A 34 -2.81 3.06 0.00
C VAL A 34 -1.81 3.14 -1.16
N ARG A 35 -2.13 3.87 -2.24
CA ARG A 35 -1.21 4.07 -3.38
C ARG A 35 0.12 4.68 -2.93
N ASP A 36 0.07 5.71 -2.10
CA ASP A 36 1.28 6.40 -1.64
C ASP A 36 2.10 5.49 -0.71
N THR A 37 1.43 4.69 0.12
CA THR A 37 2.06 3.67 0.97
C THR A 37 2.70 2.54 0.14
N VAL A 38 2.06 2.08 -0.94
CA VAL A 38 2.66 1.13 -1.90
C VAL A 38 3.96 1.70 -2.48
N ASN A 39 3.97 2.97 -2.85
CA ASN A 39 5.17 3.62 -3.39
C ASN A 39 6.29 3.69 -2.34
N SER A 40 5.97 4.02 -1.09
CA SER A 40 6.92 3.99 0.03
C SER A 40 7.46 2.58 0.27
N ALA A 41 6.60 1.55 0.25
CA ALA A 41 7.00 0.16 0.43
C ALA A 41 7.95 -0.32 -0.67
N ARG A 42 7.67 0.04 -1.94
CA ARG A 42 8.56 -0.28 -3.08
C ARG A 42 9.91 0.41 -2.97
N ARG A 43 9.95 1.67 -2.52
CA ARG A 43 11.22 2.40 -2.26
C ARG A 43 12.04 1.71 -1.17
N ALA A 44 11.42 1.36 -0.04
CA ALA A 44 12.08 0.63 1.04
C ALA A 44 12.59 -0.74 0.56
N GLY A 45 11.79 -1.47 -0.22
CA GLY A 45 12.18 -2.72 -0.85
C GLY A 45 13.36 -2.59 -1.82
N GLY A 46 13.47 -1.47 -2.54
CA GLY A 46 14.64 -1.16 -3.37
C GLY A 46 15.88 -0.86 -2.55
N GLN A 47 15.75 -0.03 -1.50
CA GLN A 47 16.84 0.34 -0.61
C GLN A 47 17.43 -0.87 0.12
N VAL A 48 16.59 -1.77 0.65
CA VAL A 48 17.09 -2.98 1.35
C VAL A 48 17.82 -3.93 0.40
N LYS A 49 17.36 -4.09 -0.85
CA LYS A 49 18.05 -4.89 -1.86
C LYS A 49 19.43 -4.31 -2.18
N LYS A 50 19.49 -3.00 -2.41
CA LYS A 50 20.76 -2.30 -2.68
C LYS A 50 21.74 -2.44 -1.52
N ALA A 51 21.29 -2.26 -0.28
CA ALA A 51 22.14 -2.40 0.91
C ALA A 51 22.69 -3.83 1.11
N LEU A 52 21.91 -4.85 0.74
CA LEU A 52 22.38 -6.25 0.73
C LEU A 52 23.43 -6.51 -0.35
N GLU A 53 23.27 -5.91 -1.54
CA GLU A 53 24.25 -6.03 -2.64
C GLU A 53 25.59 -5.36 -2.29
N GLU A 54 25.56 -4.27 -1.51
CA GLU A 54 26.74 -3.55 -1.02
C GLU A 54 27.47 -4.28 0.13
N LYS A 55 27.01 -5.49 0.53
CA LYS A 55 27.62 -6.34 1.59
C LYS A 55 27.81 -5.61 2.92
N SER A 56 26.75 -4.96 3.39
CA SER A 56 26.73 -4.32 4.71
C SER A 56 27.03 -5.32 5.84
N ALA A 57 27.73 -4.86 6.89
CA ALA A 57 27.98 -5.64 8.11
C ALA A 57 26.68 -6.07 8.83
N GLU A 58 25.55 -5.42 8.52
CA GLU A 58 24.22 -5.69 9.09
C GLU A 58 23.36 -6.61 8.18
N GLU A 59 24.01 -7.47 7.37
CA GLU A 59 23.34 -8.34 6.38
C GLU A 59 22.18 -9.16 6.97
N GLY A 60 22.33 -9.68 8.18
CA GLY A 60 21.27 -10.44 8.86
C GLY A 60 20.00 -9.60 9.07
N VAL A 61 20.15 -8.37 9.57
CA VAL A 61 19.01 -7.48 9.82
C VAL A 61 18.37 -7.02 8.51
N LEU A 62 19.18 -6.72 7.50
CA LEU A 62 18.68 -6.36 6.16
C LEU A 62 17.93 -7.51 5.49
N SER A 63 18.40 -8.75 5.66
CA SER A 63 17.73 -9.96 5.16
C SER A 63 16.35 -10.14 5.82
N ASP A 64 16.26 -9.91 7.13
CA ASP A 64 14.99 -9.97 7.85
C ASP A 64 14.02 -8.86 7.44
N ILE A 65 14.50 -7.63 7.23
CA ILE A 65 13.68 -6.53 6.68
C ILE A 65 13.16 -6.90 5.29
N LYS A 66 14.04 -7.43 4.42
CA LYS A 66 13.66 -7.87 3.07
C LYS A 66 12.55 -8.92 3.11
N LYS A 67 12.67 -9.94 3.97
CA LYS A 67 11.67 -11.01 4.10
C LYS A 67 10.29 -10.51 4.54
N ASN A 68 10.23 -9.43 5.33
CA ASN A 68 8.96 -8.83 5.75
C ASN A 68 8.35 -7.93 4.67
N LEU A 69 9.17 -7.30 3.82
CA LEU A 69 8.70 -6.39 2.78
C LEU A 69 8.34 -7.09 1.47
N ILE A 70 9.15 -8.06 1.05
CA ILE A 70 9.18 -8.61 -0.30
C ILE A 70 8.86 -10.10 -0.24
N SER A 71 7.85 -10.52 -1.01
CA SER A 71 7.56 -11.94 -1.18
C SER A 71 8.67 -12.66 -1.92
N ASP A 72 8.91 -13.89 -1.49
CA ASP A 72 9.74 -14.81 -2.23
C ASP A 72 9.13 -15.12 -3.60
N LYS A 73 9.97 -15.54 -4.54
CA LYS A 73 9.52 -15.98 -5.87
C LYS A 73 9.01 -17.41 -5.78
N GLY A 74 7.83 -17.68 -6.33
CA GLY A 74 7.29 -19.03 -6.43
C GLY A 74 5.78 -19.04 -6.66
N ILE A 75 5.22 -20.24 -6.86
CA ILE A 75 3.78 -20.42 -7.12
C ILE A 75 2.96 -20.31 -5.82
N TYR A 76 3.54 -20.75 -4.70
CA TYR A 76 2.87 -20.79 -3.39
C TYR A 76 3.71 -20.06 -2.34
N THR A 77 3.88 -18.76 -2.53
CA THR A 77 4.59 -17.90 -1.58
C THR A 77 3.62 -17.03 -0.83
N GLN A 78 3.87 -16.83 0.47
CA GLN A 78 3.06 -15.93 1.27
C GLN A 78 3.25 -14.48 0.76
N PRO A 79 2.16 -13.74 0.47
CA PRO A 79 2.26 -12.34 0.08
C PRO A 79 2.76 -11.52 1.28
N MET A 80 3.79 -10.70 1.07
CA MET A 80 4.39 -9.81 2.07
C MET A 80 3.84 -8.39 1.91
N ILE A 81 4.32 -7.47 2.75
CA ILE A 81 3.74 -6.12 2.89
C ILE A 81 3.53 -5.43 1.52
N ILE A 82 4.51 -5.47 0.60
CA ILE A 82 4.37 -4.82 -0.71
C ILE A 82 3.21 -5.42 -1.53
N ASP A 83 3.12 -6.74 -1.58
CA ASP A 83 2.09 -7.44 -2.37
C ASP A 83 0.71 -7.30 -1.72
N GLN A 84 0.64 -7.35 -0.39
CA GLN A 84 -0.61 -7.14 0.35
C GLN A 84 -1.14 -5.71 0.18
N LEU A 85 -0.27 -4.69 0.22
CA LEU A 85 -0.65 -3.31 -0.09
C LEU A 85 -1.09 -3.15 -1.55
N GLY A 86 -0.42 -3.83 -2.48
CA GLY A 86 -0.81 -3.85 -3.90
C GLY A 86 -2.19 -4.49 -4.14
N TYR A 87 -2.48 -5.58 -3.43
CA TYR A 87 -3.79 -6.24 -3.46
C TYR A 87 -4.88 -5.35 -2.86
N LEU A 88 -4.61 -4.75 -1.69
CA LEU A 88 -5.54 -3.80 -1.06
C LEU A 88 -5.84 -2.63 -2.00
N TYR A 89 -4.82 -2.04 -2.63
CA TYR A 89 -5.00 -0.97 -3.60
C TYR A 89 -5.86 -1.42 -4.80
N SER A 90 -5.58 -2.60 -5.36
CA SER A 90 -6.33 -3.16 -6.49
C SER A 90 -7.81 -3.36 -6.15
N ASN A 91 -8.11 -3.81 -4.93
CA ASN A 91 -9.50 -3.96 -4.47
C ASN A 91 -10.20 -2.61 -4.30
N LEU A 92 -9.50 -1.59 -3.79
CA LEU A 92 -10.07 -0.26 -3.60
C LEU A 92 -10.41 0.47 -4.91
N ILE A 93 -9.70 0.15 -6.00
CA ILE A 93 -9.97 0.70 -7.33
C ILE A 93 -10.80 -0.24 -8.23
N GLY A 94 -11.14 -1.42 -7.71
CA GLY A 94 -12.01 -2.41 -8.38
C GLY A 94 -13.48 -1.98 -8.38
N ALA A 95 -14.32 -2.73 -9.10
CA ALA A 95 -15.71 -2.35 -9.36
C ALA A 95 -16.54 -2.19 -8.06
N ASP A 96 -17.18 -1.02 -7.95
CA ASP A 96 -18.28 -0.58 -7.06
C ASP A 96 -18.59 -1.47 -5.84
N GLN A 97 -17.61 -1.66 -4.95
CA GLN A 97 -17.83 -2.18 -3.61
C GLN A 97 -17.45 -1.11 -2.59
N ILE A 98 -18.35 -0.84 -1.63
CA ILE A 98 -18.07 0.01 -0.48
C ILE A 98 -16.87 -0.61 0.25
N PRO A 99 -15.76 0.13 0.47
CA PRO A 99 -14.73 -0.33 1.38
C PRO A 99 -15.36 -0.44 2.76
N GLY A 100 -15.63 -1.67 3.19
CA GLY A 100 -16.03 -1.94 4.56
C GLY A 100 -14.93 -1.50 5.54
N GLN A 101 -15.27 -1.45 6.82
CA GLN A 101 -14.30 -1.18 7.90
C GLN A 101 -13.04 -2.05 7.81
N ASP A 102 -13.16 -3.26 7.24
CA ASP A 102 -12.05 -4.18 7.02
C ASP A 102 -10.92 -3.58 6.15
N ALA A 103 -11.24 -2.77 5.15
CA ALA A 103 -10.23 -2.13 4.30
C ALA A 103 -9.39 -1.10 5.08
N TYR A 104 -10.03 -0.36 5.98
CA TYR A 104 -9.37 0.60 6.87
C TYR A 104 -8.47 -0.10 7.88
N HIS A 105 -9.00 -1.10 8.59
CA HIS A 105 -8.20 -1.90 9.53
C HIS A 105 -7.02 -2.55 8.83
N ARG A 106 -7.24 -3.13 7.64
CA ARG A 106 -6.16 -3.74 6.87
C ARG A 106 -5.10 -2.74 6.46
N TYR A 107 -5.50 -1.53 6.05
CA TYR A 107 -4.56 -0.47 5.75
C TYR A 107 -3.73 -0.08 6.97
N GLU A 108 -4.35 0.10 8.13
CA GLU A 108 -3.66 0.47 9.37
C GLU A 108 -2.63 -0.57 9.80
N GLU A 109 -3.00 -1.86 9.77
CA GLU A 109 -2.09 -2.98 10.05
C GLU A 109 -0.86 -2.96 9.13
N LEU A 110 -1.09 -2.86 7.82
CA LEU A 110 -0.02 -2.86 6.82
C LEU A 110 0.87 -1.62 6.91
N ASN A 111 0.27 -0.46 7.14
CA ASN A 111 1.01 0.79 7.27
C ASN A 111 1.89 0.79 8.51
N LYS A 112 1.38 0.28 9.65
CA LYS A 112 2.18 0.10 10.87
C LYS A 112 3.35 -0.85 10.63
N ALA A 113 3.08 -2.03 10.06
CA ALA A 113 4.12 -3.01 9.76
C ALA A 113 5.19 -2.46 8.81
N LEU A 114 4.80 -1.68 7.80
CA LEU A 114 5.72 -1.00 6.90
C LEU A 114 6.59 0.03 7.62
N ASN A 115 6.00 0.89 8.44
CA ASN A 115 6.72 1.93 9.16
C ASN A 115 7.77 1.33 10.10
N GLU A 116 7.45 0.24 10.79
CA GLU A 116 8.42 -0.52 11.60
C GLU A 116 9.62 -0.99 10.76
N GLN A 117 9.40 -1.47 9.53
CA GLN A 117 10.51 -1.87 8.65
C GLN A 117 11.32 -0.67 8.13
N ILE A 118 10.66 0.45 7.80
CA ILE A 118 11.33 1.68 7.35
C ILE A 118 12.20 2.26 8.46
N GLU A 119 11.73 2.29 9.70
CA GLU A 119 12.52 2.75 10.84
C GLU A 119 13.76 1.88 11.05
N ARG A 120 13.61 0.55 11.02
CA ARG A 120 14.73 -0.39 11.12
C ARG A 120 15.75 -0.16 10.00
N LEU A 121 15.29 -0.01 8.76
CA LEU A 121 16.15 0.24 7.61
C LEU A 121 16.88 1.59 7.73
N THR A 122 16.17 2.64 8.14
CA THR A 122 16.75 3.98 8.30
C THR A 122 17.87 4.00 9.34
N ARG A 123 17.69 3.30 10.48
CA ARG A 123 18.72 3.17 11.52
C ARG A 123 19.98 2.46 11.01
N ILE A 124 19.85 1.54 10.05
CA ILE A 124 21.00 0.85 9.46
C ILE A 124 21.72 1.75 8.45
N LEU A 125 20.97 2.48 7.62
CA LEU A 125 21.53 3.32 6.56
C LEU A 125 22.14 4.64 7.06
N GLN A 126 21.84 5.06 8.29
CA GLN A 126 22.40 6.27 8.92
C GLN A 126 23.65 6.01 9.77
N LYS A 127 24.02 4.74 9.98
CA LYS A 127 25.29 4.35 10.61
C LYS A 127 26.42 4.40 9.59
#